data_AF-A0A2D3RIL4-F1
#
_entry.id   AF-A0A2D3RIL4-F1
#
_cell.length_a   1.000
_cell.length_b   1.000
_cell.length_c   1.000
_cell.angle_alpha   90.00
_cell.angle_beta   90.00
_cell.angle_gamma   90.00
#
_symmetry.space_group_name_H-M   'P 1'
#
loop_
_entity.id
_entity.type
_entity.pdbx_description
1 polymer ?
#
loop_
_entity_poly.entity_id
_entity_poly.type
_entity_poly.pdbx_seq_one_letter_code
_entity_poly.pdbx_strand_id
1 'polypeptide(L)'
;MKPLPDLLVRAPKIFYALAVIVFFATFWMSYYEVKAVQMPYAPENDVIVRAALLRAILQGFSEAIWIVANGILFDFLVRFWNRHAAPSELGDNQ
;
A
#
# COMPACT_ATOMS: atom_id res chain seq x y z
N MET A 1 -23.23 20.01 2.68
CA MET A 1 -23.15 18.53 2.61
C MET A 1 -22.79 18.01 3.99
N LYS A 2 -23.25 16.81 4.41
CA LYS A 2 -22.86 16.26 5.73
C LYS A 2 -21.34 16.02 5.78
N PRO A 3 -20.67 16.25 6.93
CA PRO A 3 -19.24 15.96 7.07
C PRO A 3 -18.98 14.47 6.83
N LEU A 4 -17.84 14.17 6.19
CA LEU A 4 -17.43 12.78 5.95
C LEU A 4 -17.21 12.05 7.28
N PRO A 5 -17.63 10.78 7.40
CA PRO A 5 -17.30 9.92 8.54
C PRO A 5 -15.80 9.90 8.84
N ASP A 6 -15.43 9.94 10.12
CA ASP A 6 -14.03 9.90 10.59
C ASP A 6 -13.21 8.74 10.00
N LEU A 7 -13.87 7.63 9.69
CA LEU A 7 -13.25 6.45 9.09
C LEU A 7 -12.71 6.73 7.69
N LEU A 8 -13.42 7.52 6.88
CA LEU A 8 -13.01 7.90 5.52
C LEU A 8 -11.88 8.93 5.54
N VAL A 9 -11.86 9.81 6.54
CA VAL A 9 -10.77 10.78 6.75
C VAL A 9 -9.48 10.07 7.18
N ARG A 10 -9.58 8.96 7.93
CA ARG A 10 -8.43 8.15 8.37
C ARG A 10 -8.02 7.08 7.35
N ALA A 11 -8.82 6.82 6.32
CA ALA A 11 -8.57 5.78 5.33
C ALA A 11 -7.17 5.85 4.68
N PRO A 12 -6.61 7.01 4.30
CA PRO A 12 -5.25 7.07 3.74
C PRO A 12 -4.19 6.48 4.67
N LYS A 13 -4.29 6.73 5.99
CA LYS A 13 -3.37 6.17 7.00
C LYS A 13 -3.48 4.65 7.08
N ILE A 14 -4.68 4.12 6.92
CA ILE A 14 -4.93 2.67 6.90
C ILE A 14 -4.28 2.06 5.66
N PHE A 15 -4.40 2.68 4.48
CA PHE A 15 -3.72 2.22 3.27
C PHE A 15 -2.19 2.23 3.41
N TYR A 16 -1.60 3.27 4.00
CA TYR A 16 -0.15 3.28 4.24
C TYR A 16 0.30 2.17 5.20
N ALA A 17 -0.45 1.93 6.28
CA ALA A 17 -0.16 0.83 7.20
C ALA A 17 -0.31 -0.54 6.53
N LEU A 18 -1.36 -0.73 5.72
CA LEU A 18 -1.57 -1.94 4.94
C LEU A 18 -0.45 -2.17 3.92
N ALA A 19 0.06 -1.12 3.28
CA ALA A 19 1.17 -1.26 2.33
C ALA A 19 2.42 -1.85 2.98
N VAL A 20 2.74 -1.42 4.20
CA VAL A 20 3.87 -1.97 4.98
C VAL A 20 3.60 -3.43 5.36
N ILE A 21 2.39 -3.73 5.84
CA ILE A 21 2.02 -5.10 6.24
C ILE A 21 2.09 -6.05 5.04
N VAL A 22 1.50 -5.66 3.91
CA VAL A 22 1.52 -6.47 2.68
C VAL A 22 2.93 -6.65 2.16
N PHE A 23 3.75 -5.60 2.14
CA PHE A 23 5.16 -5.72 1.76
C PHE A 23 5.88 -6.82 2.56
N PHE A 24 5.78 -6.78 3.89
CA PHE A 24 6.43 -7.77 4.74
C PHE A 24 5.80 -9.16 4.59
N ALA A 25 4.48 -9.25 4.45
CA ALA A 25 3.79 -10.53 4.26
C ALA A 25 4.20 -11.20 2.95
N THR A 26 4.21 -10.45 1.84
CA THR A 26 4.60 -10.95 0.51
C THR A 26 6.07 -11.35 0.49
N PHE A 27 6.95 -10.53 1.08
CA PHE A 27 8.36 -10.85 1.21
C PHE A 27 8.59 -12.12 2.04
N TRP A 28 7.93 -12.24 3.20
CA TRP A 28 8.07 -13.39 4.08
C TRP A 28 7.55 -14.66 3.41
N MET A 29 6.34 -14.62 2.83
CA MET A 29 5.77 -15.77 2.12
C MET A 29 6.68 -16.25 0.99
N SER A 30 7.19 -15.33 0.18
CA SER A 30 8.12 -15.66 -0.91
C SER A 30 9.46 -16.18 -0.41
N TYR A 31 9.98 -15.65 0.70
CA TYR A 31 11.21 -16.14 1.32
C TYR A 31 11.07 -17.62 1.77
N TYR A 32 9.95 -17.96 2.41
CA TYR A 32 9.66 -19.34 2.79
C TYR A 32 9.47 -20.26 1.59
N GLU A 33 8.83 -19.77 0.53
CA GLU A 33 8.67 -20.55 -0.71
C GLU A 33 10.03 -20.87 -1.34
N VAL A 34 10.91 -19.89 -1.46
CA VAL A 34 12.27 -20.10 -1.98
C VAL A 34 13.07 -21.06 -1.08
N LYS A 35 13.00 -20.89 0.24
CA LYS A 35 13.68 -21.80 1.18
C LYS A 35 13.15 -23.22 1.16
N ALA A 36 11.83 -23.39 1.14
CA ALA A 36 11.20 -24.71 1.20
C ALA A 36 11.31 -25.47 -0.12
N VAL A 37 11.22 -24.77 -1.26
CA VAL A 37 11.11 -25.40 -2.58
C VAL A 37 12.46 -25.47 -3.30
N GLN A 38 13.34 -24.46 -3.18
CA GLN A 38 14.56 -24.39 -4.00
C GLN A 38 15.82 -24.90 -3.30
N MET A 39 15.95 -24.73 -1.98
CA MET A 39 17.12 -25.24 -1.24
C MET A 39 17.33 -26.77 -1.25
N PRO A 40 16.30 -27.62 -1.42
CA PRO A 40 16.51 -29.06 -1.58
C PRO A 40 17.17 -29.43 -2.92
N TYR A 41 17.05 -28.57 -3.94
CA TYR A 41 17.45 -28.88 -5.32
C TYR A 41 18.55 -27.96 -5.87
N ALA A 42 18.87 -26.86 -5.19
CA ALA A 42 19.94 -25.92 -5.54
C ALA A 42 20.62 -25.38 -4.26
N PRO A 43 21.97 -25.36 -4.20
CA PRO A 43 22.68 -24.85 -3.01
C PRO A 43 22.39 -23.38 -2.74
N GLU A 44 22.50 -22.94 -1.48
CA GLU A 44 22.14 -21.58 -0.99
C GLU A 44 22.78 -20.41 -1.78
N ASN A 45 23.90 -20.66 -2.46
CA ASN A 45 24.64 -19.68 -3.24
C ASN A 45 24.31 -19.67 -4.74
N ASP A 46 23.34 -20.49 -5.18
CA ASP A 46 22.99 -20.58 -6.58
C ASP A 46 22.32 -19.29 -7.08
N VAL A 47 22.63 -18.93 -8.33
CA VAL A 47 22.16 -17.69 -8.97
C VAL A 47 20.63 -17.66 -9.02
N ILE A 48 20.01 -18.84 -9.12
CA ILE A 48 18.56 -19.02 -9.15
C ILE A 48 17.91 -18.57 -7.83
N VAL A 49 18.47 -18.96 -6.68
CA VAL A 49 17.95 -18.60 -5.35
C VAL A 49 18.05 -17.09 -5.14
N ARG A 50 19.19 -16.49 -5.53
CA ARG A 50 19.39 -15.03 -5.44
C ARG A 50 18.41 -14.26 -6.33
N ALA A 51 18.22 -14.72 -7.57
CA ALA A 51 17.27 -14.13 -8.49
C ALA A 51 15.82 -14.25 -8.00
N ALA A 52 15.45 -15.38 -7.38
CA ALA A 52 14.13 -15.58 -6.79
C ALA A 52 13.87 -14.65 -5.61
N LEU A 53 14.85 -14.44 -4.72
CA LEU A 53 14.74 -13.49 -3.61
C LEU A 53 14.65 -12.03 -4.11
N LEU A 54 15.43 -11.66 -5.13
CA LEU A 54 15.31 -10.34 -5.77
C LEU A 54 13.93 -10.13 -6.37
N ARG A 55 13.38 -11.14 -7.04
CA ARG A 55 12.02 -11.09 -7.58
C ARG A 55 10.97 -10.94 -6.48
N ALA A 56 11.12 -11.66 -5.37
CA ALA A 56 10.25 -11.54 -4.20
C ALA A 56 10.23 -10.11 -3.63
N ILE A 57 11.41 -9.49 -3.52
CA ILE A 57 11.53 -8.09 -3.08
C ILE A 57 10.82 -7.16 -4.07
N LEU A 58 11.07 -7.31 -5.37
CA LEU A 58 10.44 -6.49 -6.41
C LEU A 58 8.91 -6.65 -6.42
N GLN A 59 8.41 -7.86 -6.20
CA GLN A 59 6.98 -8.11 -6.11
C GLN A 59 6.37 -7.44 -4.88
N GLY A 60 7.00 -7.59 -3.71
CA GLY A 60 6.57 -6.90 -2.49
C GLY A 60 6.53 -5.38 -2.67
N PHE A 61 7.57 -4.79 -3.30
CA PHE A 61 7.58 -3.36 -3.62
C PHE A 61 6.47 -2.97 -4.59
N SER A 62 6.20 -3.76 -5.63
CA SER A 62 5.13 -3.48 -6.59
C SER A 62 3.77 -3.44 -5.90
N GLU A 63 3.46 -4.43 -5.06
CA GLU A 63 2.21 -4.48 -4.30
C GLU A 63 2.08 -3.31 -3.31
N ALA A 64 3.16 -2.99 -2.61
CA ALA A 64 3.20 -1.86 -1.68
C ALA A 64 2.95 -0.52 -2.41
N ILE A 65 3.58 -0.31 -3.57
CA ILE A 65 3.38 0.89 -4.39
C ILE A 65 1.92 0.99 -4.85
N TRP A 66 1.30 -0.11 -5.27
CA TRP A 66 -0.12 -0.12 -5.65
C TRP A 66 -1.03 0.27 -4.49
N ILE A 67 -0.79 -0.25 -3.29
CA ILE A 67 -1.59 0.10 -2.10
C ILE A 67 -1.38 1.57 -1.71
N VAL A 68 -0.14 2.06 -1.76
CA VAL A 68 0.21 3.46 -1.53
C VAL A 68 -0.49 4.38 -2.53
N ALA A 69 -0.47 4.04 -3.82
CA ALA A 69 -1.12 4.80 -4.88
C ALA A 69 -2.64 4.89 -4.65
N ASN A 70 -3.26 3.79 -4.22
CA ASN A 70 -4.68 3.79 -3.83
C ASN A 70 -4.93 4.68 -2.60
N GLY A 71 -4.05 4.66 -1.60
CA GLY A 71 -4.12 5.55 -0.44
C GLY A 71 -4.01 7.04 -0.81
N ILE A 72 -3.11 7.39 -1.74
CA ILE A 72 -2.95 8.76 -2.26
C ILE A 72 -4.21 9.20 -3.02
N LEU A 73 -4.77 8.33 -3.87
CA LEU A 73 -6.01 8.61 -4.59
C LEU A 73 -7.16 8.88 -3.59
N PHE A 74 -7.24 8.09 -2.52
CA PHE A 74 -8.25 8.27 -1.49
C PHE A 74 -8.06 9.60 -0.73
N ASP A 75 -6.83 9.98 -0.40
CA ASP A 75 -6.52 11.28 0.21
C ASP A 75 -6.95 12.44 -0.71
N PHE A 76 -6.68 12.31 -2.01
CA PHE A 76 -7.09 13.31 -2.99
C PHE A 76 -8.62 13.43 -3.09
N LEU A 77 -9.33 12.32 -3.15
CA LEU A 77 -10.80 12.29 -3.20
C LEU A 77 -11.43 12.91 -1.95
N VAL A 78 -10.90 12.61 -0.76
CA VAL A 78 -11.37 13.19 0.51
C VAL A 78 -11.13 14.70 0.54
N ARG A 79 -9.96 15.17 0.12
CA ARG A 79 -9.65 16.61 0.04
C ARG A 79 -10.53 17.34 -0.98
N PHE A 80 -10.75 16.73 -2.15
CA PHE A 80 -11.63 17.26 -3.17
C PHE A 80 -13.07 17.40 -2.66
N TRP A 81 -13.58 16.34 -2.02
CA TRP A 81 -14.90 16.36 -1.40
C TRP A 81 -15.03 17.45 -0.34
N ASN A 82 -14.08 17.58 0.58
CA ASN A 82 -14.10 18.62 1.61
C ASN A 82 -14.05 20.03 1.00
N ARG A 83 -13.28 20.25 -0.07
CA ARG A 83 -13.22 21.53 -0.77
C ARG A 83 -14.53 21.89 -1.49
N HIS A 84 -15.26 20.91 -2.00
CA HIS A 84 -16.55 21.12 -2.69
C HIS A 84 -17.77 21.02 -1.77
N ALA A 85 -17.63 20.45 -0.57
CA ALA A 85 -18.62 20.48 0.49
C ALA A 85 -18.65 21.83 1.24
N ALA A 86 -17.57 22.63 1.13
CA ALA A 86 -17.42 23.95 1.74
C ALA A 86 -17.56 25.19 0.80
N PRO A 87 -18.56 25.33 -0.12
CA PRO A 87 -18.77 26.58 -0.85
C PRO A 87 -19.74 27.59 -0.19
N SER A 88 -20.25 27.37 1.04
CA SER A 88 -21.36 28.19 1.57
C SER A 88 -21.07 29.06 2.81
N GLU A 89 -19.81 29.27 3.22
CA GLU A 89 -19.50 30.11 4.40
C GLU A 89 -18.76 31.42 4.10
N LEU A 90 -18.61 31.80 2.82
CA LEU A 90 -18.06 33.11 2.41
C LEU A 90 -19.11 34.00 1.73
N GLY A 91 -20.39 33.75 1.98
CA GLY A 91 -21.52 34.42 1.33
C GLY A 91 -22.35 35.37 2.20
N ASP A 92 -22.15 35.42 3.52
CA ASP A 92 -22.92 36.30 4.40
C ASP A 92 -22.01 36.89 5.48
N ASN A 93 -21.49 38.08 5.19
CA ASN A 93 -21.17 39.13 6.15
C ASN A 93 -21.05 40.43 5.33
N GLN A 94 -22.18 40.86 4.75
CA GLN A 94 -22.45 42.26 4.46
C GLN A 94 -23.18 42.87 5.64
#